data_AF-A0AAD5U8R8-F1
#
_entry.id   AF-A0AAD5U8R8-F1
#
_cell.length_a   1.000
_cell.length_b   1.000
_cell.length_c   1.000
_cell.angle_alpha   90.00
_cell.angle_beta   90.00
_cell.angle_gamma   90.00
#
_symmetry.space_group_name_H-M   'P 1'
#
loop_
_entity.id
_entity.type
_entity.pdbx_description
1 polymer ?
#
loop_
_entity_poly.entity_id
_entity_poly.type
_entity_poly.pdbx_seq_one_letter_code
_entity_poly.pdbx_strand_id
1 'polypeptide(L)'
;MVYNCAEEMLIIISMLNVPTPFIRPNNDRKKADEAKSQFEHEDGDHLTLLNAYYAYKENGESQKWCYENYLNIRSLRQADNVRSQLERYLMRCGDLGGSTNLEDPKYWINIRKALCNGLFMQIAHLEKNGKYLTVKDNQVNYRLTLACFATSFLLFNYQTRMGNVSGICPHHSKLH
;
A
#
# COMPACT_ATOMS: atom_id res chain seq x y z
N MET A 1 0.30 -19.62 -8.12
CA MET A 1 0.24 -18.15 -8.36
C MET A 1 1.14 -17.73 -9.52
N VAL A 2 0.67 -16.86 -10.44
CA VAL A 2 1.31 -16.58 -11.75
C VAL A 2 2.60 -15.74 -11.68
N TYR A 3 2.79 -14.95 -10.62
CA TYR A 3 3.87 -13.94 -10.54
C TYR A 3 4.92 -14.21 -9.45
N ASN A 4 4.85 -15.36 -8.75
CA ASN A 4 5.76 -15.69 -7.64
C ASN A 4 5.96 -14.54 -6.64
N CYS A 5 4.89 -13.87 -6.24
CA CYS A 5 4.94 -12.79 -5.24
C CYS A 5 3.87 -13.01 -4.16
N ALA A 6 3.63 -14.27 -3.83
CA ALA A 6 2.54 -14.70 -2.96
C ALA A 6 2.67 -14.10 -1.56
N GLU A 7 3.89 -14.11 -1.03
CA GLU A 7 4.19 -13.66 0.32
C GLU A 7 4.00 -12.15 0.46
N GLU A 8 4.48 -11.38 -0.51
CA GLU A 8 4.30 -9.94 -0.59
C GLU A 8 2.83 -9.57 -0.69
N MET A 9 2.08 -10.28 -1.53
CA MET A 9 0.66 -10.05 -1.71
C MET A 9 -0.11 -10.36 -0.42
N LEU A 10 0.23 -11.44 0.28
CA LEU A 10 -0.35 -11.76 1.59
C LEU A 10 -0.09 -10.64 2.60
N ILE A 11 1.13 -10.12 2.67
CA ILE A 11 1.47 -9.00 3.55
C ILE A 11 0.66 -7.75 3.18
N ILE A 12 0.67 -7.34 1.90
CA ILE A 12 -0.04 -6.15 1.44
C ILE A 12 -1.53 -6.27 1.77
N ILE A 13 -2.17 -7.39 1.43
CA ILE A 13 -3.59 -7.64 1.74
C ILE A 13 -3.82 -7.58 3.25
N SER A 14 -2.93 -8.13 4.06
CA SER A 14 -3.08 -8.11 5.52
C SER A 14 -2.98 -6.70 6.09
N MET A 15 -2.04 -5.90 5.58
CA MET A 15 -1.85 -4.50 5.97
C MET A 15 -3.02 -3.61 5.55
N LEU A 16 -3.69 -3.93 4.44
CA LEU A 16 -4.89 -3.21 3.98
C LEU A 16 -6.14 -3.55 4.81
N ASN A 17 -6.20 -4.72 5.44
CA ASN A 17 -7.34 -5.17 6.25
C ASN A 17 -7.29 -4.69 7.71
N VAL A 18 -6.28 -3.90 8.08
CA VAL A 18 -6.11 -3.35 9.42
C VAL A 18 -6.12 -1.82 9.39
N PRO A 19 -6.37 -1.14 10.51
CA PRO A 19 -6.19 0.30 10.58
C PRO A 19 -4.75 0.68 10.21
N THR A 20 -4.59 1.79 9.50
CA THR A 20 -3.26 2.23 9.01
C THR A 20 -2.20 2.18 10.12
N PRO A 21 -1.01 1.60 9.84
CA PRO A 21 0.04 1.50 10.84
C PRO A 21 0.70 2.87 11.12
N PHE A 22 0.61 3.83 10.21
CA PHE A 22 1.28 5.11 10.35
C PHE A 22 0.51 6.05 11.29
N ILE A 23 1.16 6.46 12.38
CA ILE A 23 0.62 7.38 13.37
C ILE A 23 1.09 8.80 13.02
N ARG A 24 0.16 9.76 13.00
CA ARG A 24 0.48 11.16 12.73
C ARG A 24 -0.08 12.09 13.82
N PRO A 25 0.62 12.26 14.95
CA PRO A 25 0.16 13.10 16.05
C PRO A 25 0.14 14.57 15.63
N ASN A 26 -0.82 15.35 16.12
CA ASN A 26 -0.93 16.78 15.77
C ASN A 26 0.30 17.61 16.16
N ASN A 27 0.92 17.28 17.30
CA ASN A 27 2.07 18.02 17.83
C ASN A 27 3.39 17.64 17.16
N ASP A 28 3.47 16.47 16.51
CA ASP A 28 4.70 15.92 15.93
C ASP A 28 4.56 15.55 14.45
N ARG A 29 3.66 16.23 13.72
CA ARG A 29 3.36 15.94 12.32
C ARG A 29 4.61 15.85 11.44
N LYS A 30 5.54 16.80 11.58
CA LYS A 30 6.76 16.86 10.77
C LYS A 30 7.67 15.64 10.99
N LYS A 31 7.88 15.25 12.25
CA LYS A 31 8.68 14.07 12.60
C LYS A 31 8.01 12.78 12.15
N ALA A 32 6.69 12.69 12.28
CA ALA A 32 5.94 11.54 11.80
C ALA A 32 6.01 11.40 10.26
N ASP A 33 5.93 12.51 9.53
CA ASP A 33 6.07 12.54 8.08
C ASP A 33 7.51 12.16 7.65
N GLU A 34 8.53 12.66 8.36
CA GLU A 34 9.94 12.27 8.15
C GLU A 34 10.17 10.77 8.43
N ALA A 35 9.63 10.22 9.53
CA ALA A 35 9.72 8.80 9.82
C ALA A 35 9.00 7.94 8.77
N LYS A 36 7.82 8.37 8.31
CA LYS A 36 7.08 7.69 7.24
C LYS A 36 7.88 7.66 5.94
N SER A 37 8.56 8.75 5.59
CA SER A 37 9.35 8.87 4.35
C SER A 37 10.43 7.79 4.20
N GLN A 38 10.90 7.22 5.31
CA GLN A 38 11.90 6.13 5.29
C GLN A 38 11.35 4.83 4.70
N PHE A 39 10.03 4.64 4.71
CA PHE A 39 9.36 3.46 4.17
C PHE A 39 8.77 3.72 2.78
N GLU A 40 8.76 4.98 2.32
CA GLU A 40 8.13 5.36 1.06
C GLU A 40 8.78 4.67 -0.13
N HIS A 41 7.93 4.10 -0.97
CA HIS A 41 8.34 3.48 -2.23
C HIS A 41 7.81 4.32 -3.40
N GLU A 42 8.65 4.57 -4.40
CA GLU A 42 8.32 5.41 -5.57
C GLU A 42 7.09 4.91 -6.34
N ASP A 43 6.97 3.60 -6.51
CA ASP A 43 5.84 2.91 -7.15
C ASP A 43 4.54 2.87 -6.28
N GLY A 44 4.54 3.43 -5.07
CA GLY A 44 3.32 3.80 -4.33
C GLY A 44 3.09 3.19 -2.93
N ASP A 45 1.93 3.52 -2.36
CA ASP A 45 1.58 3.24 -0.96
C ASP A 45 1.47 1.75 -0.59
N HIS A 46 1.05 0.88 -1.53
CA HIS A 46 1.00 -0.57 -1.27
C HIS A 46 2.39 -1.12 -0.96
N LEU A 47 3.40 -0.68 -1.70
CA LEU A 47 4.79 -1.08 -1.49
C LEU A 47 5.39 -0.37 -0.27
N THR A 48 4.92 0.85 0.03
CA THR A 48 5.26 1.53 1.29
C THR A 48 4.77 0.76 2.52
N LEU A 49 3.56 0.19 2.47
CA LEU A 49 3.05 -0.69 3.53
C LEU A 49 3.86 -1.98 3.63
N LEU A 50 4.27 -2.56 2.49
CA LEU A 50 5.13 -3.74 2.45
C LEU A 50 6.49 -3.46 3.10
N ASN A 51 7.14 -2.34 2.74
CA ASN A 51 8.41 -1.90 3.33
C ASN A 51 8.30 -1.71 4.86
N ALA A 52 7.25 -1.03 5.32
CA ALA A 52 7.03 -0.81 6.75
C ALA A 52 6.84 -2.14 7.51
N TYR A 53 6.13 -3.11 6.91
CA TYR A 53 5.98 -4.43 7.50
C TYR A 53 7.31 -5.20 7.55
N TYR A 54 8.10 -5.21 6.47
CA TYR A 54 9.41 -5.85 6.48
C TYR A 54 10.34 -5.24 7.53
N ALA A 55 10.45 -3.91 7.57
CA ALA A 55 11.25 -3.22 8.58
C ALA A 55 10.79 -3.55 10.01
N TYR A 56 9.48 -3.66 10.25
CA TYR A 56 8.95 -4.11 11.54
C TYR A 56 9.40 -5.53 11.92
N LYS A 57 9.39 -6.47 10.97
CA LYS A 57 9.83 -7.85 11.20
C LYS A 57 11.35 -7.94 11.40
N GLU A 58 12.14 -7.21 10.60
CA GLU A 58 13.60 -7.15 10.71
C GLU A 58 14.06 -6.58 12.05
N ASN A 59 13.30 -5.63 12.61
CA ASN A 59 13.55 -5.04 13.92
C ASN A 59 12.92 -5.85 15.08
N GLY A 60 12.63 -7.14 14.84
CA GLY A 60 12.23 -8.09 15.88
C GLY A 60 10.90 -7.75 16.55
N GLU A 61 9.97 -7.11 15.82
CA GLU A 61 8.64 -6.75 16.32
C GLU A 61 8.68 -5.82 17.55
N SER A 62 9.77 -5.04 17.67
CA SER A 62 10.04 -4.22 18.84
C SER A 62 9.03 -3.08 18.99
N GLN A 63 8.36 -3.04 20.15
CA GLN A 63 7.46 -1.94 20.51
C GLN A 63 8.19 -0.60 20.60
N LYS A 64 9.43 -0.60 21.07
CA LYS A 64 10.26 0.60 21.15
C LYS A 64 10.56 1.14 19.76
N TRP A 65 10.97 0.26 18.84
CA TRP A 65 11.26 0.63 17.45
C TRP A 65 10.00 1.17 16.75
N CYS A 66 8.85 0.54 16.96
CA CYS A 66 7.58 1.03 16.41
C CYS A 66 7.26 2.44 16.91
N TYR A 67 7.45 2.71 18.20
CA TYR A 67 7.22 4.04 18.78
C TYR A 67 8.14 5.10 18.17
N GLU A 68 9.43 4.80 18.03
CA GLU A 68 10.43 5.71 17.45
C GLU A 68 10.15 6.02 15.98
N ASN A 69 9.55 5.07 15.23
CA ASN A 69 9.22 5.21 13.82
C ASN A 69 7.75 5.62 13.57
N TYR A 70 7.03 6.07 14.59
CA TYR A 70 5.62 6.47 14.49
C TYR A 70 4.70 5.39 13.89
N LEU A 71 4.95 4.13 14.25
CA LEU A 71 4.16 2.97 13.84
C LEU A 71 3.28 2.43 14.96
N ASN A 72 2.05 2.05 14.60
CA ASN A 72 1.08 1.43 15.49
C ASN A 72 1.33 -0.08 15.55
N ILE A 73 1.98 -0.52 16.63
CA ILE A 73 2.24 -1.94 16.87
C ILE A 73 0.96 -2.78 16.94
N ARG A 74 -0.17 -2.23 17.39
CA ARG A 74 -1.43 -2.99 17.44
C ARG A 74 -1.93 -3.31 16.04
N SER A 75 -1.85 -2.34 15.13
CA SER A 75 -2.18 -2.55 13.71
C SER A 75 -1.25 -3.58 13.08
N LEU A 76 0.05 -3.50 13.34
CA LEU A 76 1.04 -4.44 12.79
C LEU A 76 0.84 -5.88 13.31
N ARG A 77 0.59 -6.05 14.61
CA ARG A 77 0.24 -7.36 15.18
C ARG A 77 -1.09 -7.90 14.65
N GLN A 78 -2.06 -7.03 14.41
CA GLN A 78 -3.30 -7.44 13.76
C GLN A 78 -3.04 -7.89 12.32
N ALA A 79 -2.15 -7.23 11.59
CA ALA A 79 -1.75 -7.64 10.25
C ALA A 79 -1.05 -9.00 10.26
N ASP A 80 -0.17 -9.28 11.24
CA ASP A 80 0.42 -10.60 11.43
C ASP A 80 -0.67 -11.68 11.59
N ASN A 81 -1.67 -11.43 12.44
CA ASN A 81 -2.78 -12.37 12.65
C ASN A 81 -3.60 -12.62 11.36
N VAL A 82 -3.88 -11.56 10.60
CA VAL A 82 -4.58 -11.67 9.31
C VAL A 82 -3.73 -12.46 8.31
N ARG A 83 -2.44 -12.16 8.22
CA ARG A 83 -1.50 -12.86 7.34
C ARG A 83 -1.47 -14.35 7.62
N SER A 84 -1.31 -14.75 8.89
CA SER A 84 -1.29 -16.17 9.27
C SER A 84 -2.63 -16.87 9.00
N GLN A 85 -3.76 -16.16 9.08
CA GLN A 85 -5.06 -16.73 8.71
C GLN A 85 -5.17 -16.97 7.20
N LEU A 86 -4.77 -15.99 6.40
CA LEU A 86 -4.78 -16.08 4.94
C LEU A 86 -3.81 -17.16 4.44
N GLU A 87 -2.63 -17.25 5.03
CA GLU A 87 -1.65 -18.30 4.73
C GLU A 87 -2.21 -19.70 4.99
N ARG A 88 -2.84 -19.93 6.17
CA ARG A 88 -3.50 -21.21 6.47
C ARG A 88 -4.62 -21.55 5.49
N TYR A 89 -5.38 -20.54 5.05
CA TYR A 89 -6.42 -20.74 4.05
C TYR A 89 -5.83 -21.18 2.70
N LEU A 90 -4.77 -20.51 2.24
CA LEU A 90 -4.08 -20.86 1.00
C LEU A 90 -3.40 -22.23 1.04
N MET A 91 -2.80 -22.60 2.19
CA MET A 91 -2.27 -23.95 2.42
C MET A 91 -3.34 -25.02 2.21
N ARG A 92 -4.56 -24.78 2.71
CA ARG A 92 -5.69 -25.72 2.56
C ARG A 92 -6.20 -25.79 1.12
N CYS A 93 -6.10 -24.69 0.37
CA CYS A 93 -6.48 -24.63 -1.04
C CYS A 93 -5.40 -25.17 -2.00
N GLY A 94 -4.23 -25.54 -1.48
CA GLY A 94 -3.19 -26.25 -2.24
C GLY A 94 -2.22 -25.36 -3.02
N ASP A 95 -2.13 -24.05 -2.74
CA ASP A 95 -1.20 -23.16 -3.45
C ASP A 95 -0.66 -22.06 -2.52
N LEU A 96 0.49 -22.35 -1.90
CA LEU A 96 1.39 -21.31 -1.42
C LEU A 96 2.41 -21.07 -2.52
N GLY A 97 2.12 -20.15 -3.44
CA GLY A 97 3.13 -19.66 -4.36
C GLY A 97 4.37 -19.15 -3.60
N GLY A 98 5.52 -19.13 -4.25
CA GLY A 98 6.75 -18.58 -3.65
C GLY A 98 6.81 -17.06 -3.71
N SER A 99 7.85 -16.50 -3.09
CA SER A 99 8.37 -15.17 -3.37
C SER A 99 9.49 -15.23 -4.42
N THR A 100 9.63 -14.19 -5.23
CA THR A 100 10.72 -14.01 -6.18
C THR A 100 11.90 -13.42 -5.40
N ASN A 101 13.15 -13.71 -5.79
CA ASN A 101 14.30 -13.08 -5.14
C ASN A 101 14.19 -11.54 -5.24
N LEU A 102 14.45 -10.84 -4.14
CA LEU A 102 14.51 -9.38 -4.07
C LEU A 102 15.49 -8.77 -5.10
N GLU A 103 16.54 -9.51 -5.45
CA GLU A 103 17.53 -9.09 -6.45
C GLU A 103 17.02 -9.21 -7.90
N ASP A 104 15.89 -9.88 -8.14
CA ASP A 104 15.32 -9.97 -9.48
C ASP A 104 14.76 -8.60 -9.89
N PRO A 105 15.17 -8.01 -11.03
CA PRO A 105 14.61 -6.75 -11.52
C PRO A 105 13.09 -6.80 -11.74
N LYS A 106 12.50 -8.00 -11.82
CA LYS A 106 11.06 -8.20 -11.95
C LYS A 106 10.32 -8.25 -10.61
N TYR A 107 10.99 -8.24 -9.46
CA TYR A 107 10.37 -8.37 -8.14
C TYR A 107 9.20 -7.38 -7.93
N TRP A 108 9.50 -6.07 -7.99
CA TRP A 108 8.51 -5.02 -7.82
C TRP A 108 7.46 -5.00 -8.95
N ILE A 109 7.88 -5.32 -10.17
CA ILE A 109 6.99 -5.40 -11.34
C ILE A 109 5.96 -6.53 -11.17
N ASN A 110 6.37 -7.66 -10.63
CA ASN A 110 5.52 -8.83 -10.41
C ASN A 110 4.47 -8.55 -9.33
N ILE A 111 4.85 -7.92 -8.22
CA ILE A 111 3.91 -7.47 -7.18
C ILE A 111 2.87 -6.51 -7.76
N ARG A 112 3.33 -5.53 -8.54
CA ARG A 112 2.47 -4.57 -9.22
C ARG A 112 1.50 -5.23 -10.20
N LYS A 113 1.97 -6.19 -11.01
CA LYS A 113 1.11 -6.98 -11.90
C LYS A 113 0.08 -7.79 -11.11
N ALA A 114 0.47 -8.41 -10.00
CA ALA A 114 -0.45 -9.15 -9.15
C ALA A 114 -1.52 -8.25 -8.52
N LEU A 115 -1.15 -7.07 -8.03
CA LEU A 115 -2.09 -6.05 -7.55
C LEU A 115 -3.09 -5.64 -8.63
N CYS A 116 -2.59 -5.33 -9.84
CA CYS A 116 -3.47 -4.98 -10.95
C CYS A 116 -4.45 -6.10 -11.30
N ASN A 117 -4.04 -7.38 -11.27
CA ASN A 117 -4.95 -8.50 -11.52
C ASN A 117 -5.99 -8.68 -10.41
N GLY A 118 -5.61 -8.52 -9.13
CA GLY A 118 -6.51 -8.73 -7.99
C GLY A 118 -7.44 -7.56 -7.71
N LEU A 119 -7.04 -6.35 -8.05
CA LEU A 119 -7.72 -5.10 -7.68
C LEU A 119 -8.13 -4.26 -8.91
N PHE A 120 -8.23 -4.86 -10.10
CA PHE A 120 -8.55 -4.17 -11.35
C PHE A 120 -9.86 -3.35 -11.31
N MET A 121 -10.82 -3.76 -10.48
CA MET A 121 -12.09 -3.06 -10.30
C MET A 121 -11.96 -1.76 -9.48
N GLN A 122 -10.82 -1.55 -8.83
CA GLN A 122 -10.53 -0.40 -7.99
C GLN A 122 -9.52 0.54 -8.67
N ILE A 123 -9.51 0.58 -10.01
CA ILE A 123 -8.66 1.47 -10.81
C ILE A 123 -9.40 2.78 -11.12
N ALA A 124 -8.70 3.90 -10.99
CA ALA A 124 -9.14 5.23 -11.41
C ALA A 124 -8.14 5.85 -12.41
N HIS A 125 -8.65 6.54 -13.43
CA HIS A 125 -7.87 7.23 -14.45
C HIS A 125 -7.86 8.74 -14.23
N LEU A 126 -6.69 9.37 -14.31
CA LEU A 126 -6.51 10.83 -14.28
C LEU A 126 -6.88 11.42 -15.63
N GLU A 127 -7.94 12.19 -15.67
CA GLU A 127 -8.30 12.97 -16.83
C GLU A 127 -7.43 14.22 -16.98
N LYS A 128 -7.39 14.77 -18.21
CA LYS A 128 -6.71 16.02 -18.55
C LYS A 128 -7.18 17.23 -17.73
N ASN A 129 -8.37 17.14 -17.13
CA ASN A 129 -8.95 18.17 -16.24
C ASN A 129 -8.49 18.04 -14.77
N GLY A 130 -7.60 17.09 -14.46
CA GLY A 130 -7.08 16.85 -13.10
C GLY A 130 -8.00 16.02 -12.20
N LYS A 131 -9.10 15.46 -12.71
CA LYS A 131 -10.02 14.61 -11.95
C LYS A 131 -9.72 13.13 -12.16
N TYR A 132 -9.92 12.32 -11.12
CA TYR A 132 -9.84 10.86 -11.22
C TYR A 132 -11.22 10.26 -11.43
N LEU A 133 -11.36 9.44 -12.48
CA LEU A 133 -12.58 8.70 -12.81
C LEU A 133 -12.38 7.22 -12.56
N THR A 134 -13.26 6.59 -11.80
CA THR A 134 -13.25 5.12 -11.64
C THR A 134 -13.63 4.44 -12.95
N VAL A 135 -12.85 3.44 -13.37
CA VAL A 135 -13.01 2.78 -14.67
C VAL A 135 -14.36 2.05 -14.80
N LYS A 136 -14.99 1.70 -13.69
CA LYS A 136 -16.23 0.91 -13.65
C LYS A 136 -17.52 1.74 -13.59
N ASP A 137 -17.52 2.84 -12.84
CA ASP A 137 -18.77 3.55 -12.47
C ASP A 137 -18.83 5.02 -12.94
N ASN A 138 -17.78 5.50 -13.64
CA ASN A 138 -17.66 6.90 -14.08
C ASN A 138 -17.92 7.93 -12.96
N GLN A 139 -17.58 7.57 -11.72
CA GLN A 139 -17.75 8.42 -10.54
C GLN A 139 -16.50 9.26 -10.33
N VAL A 140 -16.69 10.58 -10.16
CA VAL A 140 -15.61 11.54 -9.89
C VAL A 140 -15.25 11.50 -8.40
N ASN A 141 -14.01 11.15 -8.08
CA ASN A 141 -13.48 11.17 -6.71
C ASN A 141 -12.31 12.17 -6.62
N TYR A 142 -12.38 13.13 -5.68
CA TYR A 142 -11.43 14.26 -5.59
C TYR A 142 -10.28 14.05 -4.59
N ARG A 143 -10.23 12.93 -3.87
CA ARG A 143 -9.04 12.58 -3.08
C ARG A 143 -8.88 11.07 -2.94
N LEU A 144 -7.97 10.51 -3.72
CA LEU A 144 -7.50 9.14 -3.60
C LEU A 144 -6.04 9.22 -3.15
N THR A 145 -5.80 9.07 -1.85
CA THR A 145 -4.49 8.56 -1.41
C THR A 145 -4.51 7.12 -1.87
N LEU A 146 -3.72 6.76 -2.89
CA LEU A 146 -3.19 5.42 -3.18
C LEU A 146 -2.53 5.39 -4.59
N ALA A 147 -1.23 5.10 -4.59
CA ALA A 147 -0.34 4.63 -5.67
C ALA A 147 -0.59 5.08 -7.13
N CYS A 148 0.32 5.89 -7.66
CA CYS A 148 0.49 6.22 -9.08
C CYS A 148 1.20 5.07 -9.81
N PHE A 149 0.46 4.23 -10.56
CA PHE A 149 1.03 3.08 -11.28
C PHE A 149 1.60 3.45 -12.67
N ALA A 150 1.19 4.62 -13.15
CA ALA A 150 1.69 5.33 -14.31
C ALA A 150 1.11 6.74 -14.16
N THR A 151 1.69 7.74 -14.82
CA THR A 151 1.30 9.16 -14.76
C THR A 151 -0.21 9.46 -14.94
N SER A 152 -1.05 8.47 -15.24
CA SER A 152 -2.50 8.61 -15.38
C SER A 152 -3.38 7.57 -14.67
N PHE A 153 -2.88 6.57 -13.92
CA PHE A 153 -3.75 5.56 -13.27
C PHE A 153 -3.42 5.35 -11.79
N LEU A 154 -4.47 5.33 -10.95
CA LEU A 154 -4.43 5.06 -9.50
C LEU A 154 -5.20 3.80 -9.16
N LEU A 155 -4.73 3.03 -8.18
CA LEU A 155 -5.42 1.86 -7.65
C LEU A 155 -5.81 2.12 -6.19
N PHE A 156 -7.11 2.14 -5.87
CA PHE A 156 -7.60 2.48 -4.54
C PHE A 156 -8.12 1.27 -3.75
N ASN A 157 -8.31 1.45 -2.44
CA ASN A 157 -8.76 0.41 -1.52
C ASN A 157 -10.08 0.78 -0.81
N TYR A 158 -10.31 2.07 -0.55
CA TYR A 158 -11.55 2.56 0.06
C TYR A 158 -12.18 3.67 -0.78
N GLN A 159 -13.46 3.53 -1.10
CA GLN A 159 -14.28 4.57 -1.70
C GLN A 159 -14.93 5.40 -0.59
N THR A 160 -14.42 6.61 -0.34
CA THR A 160 -15.05 7.56 0.59
C THR A 160 -15.70 8.70 -0.19
N ARG A 161 -17.05 8.80 -0.13
CA ARG A 161 -17.80 9.98 -0.59
C ARG A 161 -17.64 11.11 0.44
N MET A 162 -16.73 12.03 0.21
CA MET A 162 -16.72 13.35 0.86
C MET A 162 -17.36 14.42 -0.06
N GLY A 163 -17.77 15.55 0.52
CA GLY A 163 -18.09 16.75 -0.25
C GLY A 163 -16.81 17.43 -0.75
N ASN A 164 -16.95 18.33 -1.73
CA ASN A 164 -15.90 19.15 -2.33
C ASN A 164 -14.78 19.56 -1.35
N VAL A 165 -13.60 18.93 -1.44
CA VAL A 165 -12.38 19.47 -0.84
C VAL A 165 -11.23 19.34 -1.83
N SER A 166 -10.81 20.48 -2.37
CA SER A 166 -9.62 20.65 -3.21
C SER A 166 -8.36 20.40 -2.39
N GLY A 167 -7.65 19.30 -2.67
CA GLY A 167 -6.33 19.00 -2.09
C GLY A 167 -5.50 18.22 -3.10
N ILE A 168 -4.69 18.94 -3.87
CA ILE A 168 -3.77 18.41 -4.88
C ILE A 168 -2.62 17.67 -4.17
N CYS A 169 -2.29 16.46 -4.63
CA CYS A 169 -1.11 15.72 -4.19
C CYS A 169 0.16 16.46 -4.69
N PRO A 170 1.07 16.92 -3.82
CA PRO A 170 2.17 17.80 -4.21
C PRO A 170 3.39 16.99 -4.66
N HIS A 171 3.34 16.30 -5.80
CA HIS A 171 4.56 15.77 -6.44
C HIS A 171 4.67 15.97 -7.95
N HIS A 172 3.82 16.83 -8.52
CA HIS A 172 4.00 17.30 -9.90
C HIS A 172 4.93 18.52 -9.96
N SER A 173 6.20 18.33 -9.62
CA SER A 173 7.21 19.33 -9.95
C SER A 173 8.60 18.71 -10.04
N LYS A 174 8.84 18.03 -11.16
CA LYS A 174 9.98 18.24 -12.08
C LYS A 174 10.19 16.95 -12.87
N LEU A 175 9.98 17.02 -14.18
CA LEU A 175 10.74 16.31 -15.22
C LEU A 175 10.26 16.92 -16.55
N HIS A 176 11.02 17.93 -16.98
CA HIS A 176 11.14 18.34 -18.38
C HIS A 176 12.13 17.41 -19.06
#